data_AF-A0AAU7H263-F1
#
_entry.id   AF-A0AAU7H263-F1
#
_cell.length_a   1.000
_cell.length_b   1.000
_cell.length_c   1.000
_cell.angle_alpha   90.00
_cell.angle_beta   90.00
_cell.angle_gamma   90.00
#
_symmetry.space_group_name_H-M   'P 1'
#
loop_
_entity.id
_entity.type
_entity.pdbx_description
1 polymer ?
#
loop_
_entity_poly.entity_id
_entity_poly.type
_entity_poly.pdbx_seq_one_letter_code
_entity_poly.pdbx_strand_id
1 'polypeptide(L)' 'MKEKKTISVGVRLNPSQEEILKSLIECGKATTISSAIQYLIHQYAVLGSK' A
#
# COMPACT_ATOMS: atom_id res chain seq x y z
N MET A 1 14.66 -23.32 8.47
CA MET A 1 13.73 -22.64 7.56
C MET A 1 13.82 -21.16 7.87
N LYS A 2 14.27 -20.30 6.94
CA LYS A 2 14.31 -18.84 7.19
C LYS A 2 12.87 -18.36 7.38
N GLU A 3 12.56 -17.78 8.52
CA GLU A 3 11.22 -17.25 8.83
C GLU A 3 10.80 -16.26 7.75
N LYS A 4 9.64 -16.50 7.14
CA LYS A 4 9.04 -15.53 6.22
C LYS A 4 8.47 -14.39 7.06
N LYS A 5 9.22 -13.30 7.21
CA LYS A 5 8.85 -12.08 7.96
C LYS A 5 7.72 -11.25 7.30
N THR A 6 6.89 -11.86 6.47
CA THR A 6 5.87 -11.15 5.68
C THR A 6 4.50 -11.79 5.92
N ILE A 7 3.54 -10.98 6.35
CA ILE A 7 2.14 -11.37 6.50
C ILE A 7 1.39 -10.95 5.23
N SER A 8 0.70 -11.90 4.60
CA SER A 8 -0.15 -11.63 3.45
C SER A 8 -1.57 -11.30 3.90
N VAL A 9 -2.17 -10.28 3.29
CA VAL A 9 -3.57 -9.90 3.52
C VAL A 9 -4.30 -9.79 2.17
N GLY A 10 -5.55 -10.24 2.13
CA GLY A 10 -6.46 -10.03 1.00
C GLY A 10 -7.44 -8.91 1.34
N VAL A 11 -7.66 -7.98 0.41
CA VAL A 11 -8.51 -6.80 0.63
C VAL A 11 -9.47 -6.65 -0.54
N ARG A 12 -10.73 -6.28 -0.26
CA ARG A 12 -11.69 -5.87 -1.29
C ARG A 12 -11.65 -4.36 -1.42
N LEU A 13 -11.53 -3.88 -2.65
CA LEU A 13 -11.48 -2.46 -2.98
C LEU A 13 -12.72 -2.09 -3.79
N ASN A 14 -13.20 -0.87 -3.58
CA ASN A 14 -14.14 -0.24 -4.50
C ASN A 14 -13.38 0.46 -5.65
N PRO A 15 -14.07 0.87 -6.74
CA PRO A 15 -13.41 1.47 -7.90
C PRO A 15 -12.57 2.71 -7.56
N SER A 16 -13.10 3.60 -6.70
CA SER A 16 -12.38 4.82 -6.29
C SER A 16 -11.10 4.51 -5.53
N GLN A 17 -11.09 3.48 -4.67
CA GLN A 17 -9.89 3.03 -3.96
C GLN A 17 -8.86 2.44 -4.94
N GLU A 18 -9.32 1.68 -5.94
CA GLU A 18 -8.44 1.14 -6.98
C GLU A 18 -7.78 2.26 -7.80
N GLU A 19 -8.54 3.28 -8.19
CA GLU A 19 -8.03 4.46 -8.92
C GLU A 19 -6.99 5.24 -8.11
N ILE A 20 -7.24 5.45 -6.81
CA ILE A 20 -6.25 6.08 -5.92
C ILE A 20 -4.95 5.28 -5.92
N LEU A 21 -5.02 3.96 -5.77
CA LEU A 21 -3.82 3.11 -5.75
C LEU A 21 -3.10 3.09 -7.11
N LYS A 22 -3.82 3.10 -8.24
CA LYS A 22 -3.23 3.24 -9.57
C LYS A 22 -2.52 4.58 -9.75
N SER A 23 -3.12 5.68 -9.29
CA SER A 23 -2.49 7.00 -9.37
C SER A 23 -1.15 7.08 -8.62
N LEU A 24 -1.01 6.34 -7.50
CA LEU A 24 0.26 6.25 -6.77
C LEU A 24 1.35 5.52 -7.57
N ILE A 25 0.95 4.56 -8.40
CA ILE A 25 1.87 3.84 -9.29
C ILE A 25 2.28 4.76 -10.45
N GLU A 26 1.33 5.44 -11.07
CA GLU A 26 1.59 6.40 -12.15
C GLU A 26 2.51 7.55 -11.71
N CYS A 27 2.34 8.02 -10.47
CA CYS A 27 3.22 9.03 -9.88
C CYS A 27 4.60 8.49 -9.44
N GLY A 28 4.89 7.21 -9.64
CA GLY A 28 6.16 6.58 -9.27
C GLY A 28 6.37 6.36 -7.77
N LYS A 29 5.33 6.54 -6.94
CA LYS A 29 5.41 6.34 -5.47
C LYS A 29 5.37 4.86 -5.07
N ALA A 30 4.84 4.02 -5.96
CA ALA A 30 4.76 2.57 -5.78
C ALA A 30 4.88 1.85 -7.13
N THR A 31 5.12 0.55 -7.10
CA THR A 31 5.32 -0.29 -8.29
C THR A 31 4.16 -1.26 -8.55
N THR A 32 3.36 -1.55 -7.52
CA THR A 32 2.23 -2.46 -7.55
C THR A 32 1.14 -1.95 -6.61
N ILE A 33 -0.09 -2.44 -6.74
CA ILE A 33 -1.19 -2.11 -5.83
C ILE A 33 -0.82 -2.46 -4.38
N SER A 34 -0.17 -3.60 -4.15
CA SER A 34 0.29 -4.01 -2.82
C SER A 34 1.32 -3.04 -2.23
N SER A 35 2.30 -2.60 -3.03
CA SER A 35 3.28 -1.61 -2.55
C SER A 35 2.68 -0.20 -2.41
N ALA A 36 1.63 0.14 -3.15
CA ALA A 36 0.86 1.38 -2.95
C ALA A 36 0.08 1.37 -1.63
N ILE A 37 -0.53 0.24 -1.26
CA ILE A 37 -1.17 0.08 0.06
C ILE A 37 -0.14 0.22 1.18
N GLN A 38 1.02 -0.43 1.05
CA GLN A 38 2.11 -0.30 2.03
C GLN A 38 2.61 1.15 2.13
N TYR A 39 2.75 1.84 1.00
CA TYR A 39 3.12 3.25 0.96
C TYR A 39 2.13 4.10 1.77
N LEU A 40 0.83 3.90 1.59
CA LEU A 40 -0.20 4.64 2.34
C LEU A 40 -0.18 4.33 3.84
N ILE A 41 0.03 3.07 4.23
CA ILE A 41 0.17 2.66 5.64
C ILE A 41 1.37 3.37 6.27
N HIS A 42 2.53 3.36 5.60
CA HIS A 42 3.72 4.04 6.09
C HIS A 42 3.53 5.55 6.15
N GLN A 43 2.91 6.16 5.13
CA GLN A 43 2.62 7.58 5.09
C GLN A 43 1.72 7.99 6.26
N TYR A 44 0.67 7.23 6.54
CA TYR A 44 -0.20 7.48 7.68
C TYR A 44 0.54 7.32 9.01
N ALA A 45 1.38 6.29 9.16
CA ALA A 45 2.17 6.09 10.37
C ALA A 45 3.13 7.26 10.63
N VAL A 46 3.79 7.79 9.60
CA VAL A 46 4.71 8.94 9.72
C VAL A 46 3.94 10.23 10.03
N LEU A 47 2.82 10.49 9.36
CA LEU A 47 2.04 11.72 9.55
C LEU A 47 1.21 11.70 10.86
N GLY A 48 0.80 10.52 11.29
CA GLY A 48 0.02 10.29 12.51
C GLY A 48 0.87 10.08 13.76
N SER A 49 2.19 9.91 13.62
CA SER A 49 3.14 9.94 14.74
C SER A 49 3.35 11.37 15.21
N LYS A 50 2.39 11.90 15.96
CA LYS A 50 2.49 13.14 16.72
C LYS A 50 2.27 12.86 18.20
#